data_AF-A0A5K1E3Y3-F1
#
_entry.id   AF-A0A5K1E3Y3-F1
#
_cell.length_a   1.000
_cell.length_b   1.000
_cell.length_c   1.000
_cell.angle_alpha   90.00
_cell.angle_beta   90.00
_cell.angle_gamma   90.00
#
_symmetry.space_group_name_H-M   'P 1'
#
loop_
_entity.id
_entity.type
_entity.pdbx_description
1 polymer ?
#
loop_
_entity_poly.entity_id
_entity_poly.type
_entity_poly.pdbx_seq_one_letter_code
_entity_poly.pdbx_strand_id
1 'polypeptide(L)'
;VTSKKDQEQYWADNSKPYRFVPVSEFVRRFKAFHVGQTIRSDLSVPYDRSKCHKAALVFTKNSVPKWDLLKTSFAKEWLLIKRNSFVYIFKSVQ
;
A
#
# COMPACT_ATOMS: atom_id res chain seq x y z
N VAL A 1 -12.30 1.17 13.28
CA VAL A 1 -12.75 2.36 12.52
C VAL A 1 -14.27 2.57 12.62
N THR A 2 -15.09 1.53 12.80
CA THR A 2 -16.51 1.71 13.17
C THR A 2 -16.87 0.88 14.39
N SER A 3 -16.14 1.06 15.50
CA SER A 3 -16.63 0.53 16.78
C SER A 3 -17.83 1.37 17.26
N LYS A 4 -18.63 0.84 18.19
CA LYS A 4 -19.77 1.56 18.78
C LYS A 4 -19.36 2.90 19.42
N LYS A 5 -18.12 2.99 19.92
CA LYS A 5 -17.56 4.19 20.55
C LYS A 5 -17.06 5.21 19.53
N ASP A 6 -16.59 4.76 18.37
CA ASP A 6 -16.03 5.65 17.34
C ASP A 6 -17.13 6.29 16.48
N GLN A 7 -18.27 5.61 16.30
CA GLN A 7 -19.30 6.02 15.35
C GLN A 7 -20.03 7.33 15.74
N GLU A 8 -20.16 7.61 17.04
CA GLU A 8 -20.81 8.83 17.53
C GLU A 8 -20.08 10.10 17.08
N GLN A 9 -18.75 10.04 16.95
CA GLN A 9 -17.91 11.18 16.52
C GLN A 9 -18.22 11.62 15.08
N TYR A 10 -18.82 10.75 14.27
CA TYR A 10 -19.18 11.02 12.88
C TYR A 10 -20.69 11.29 12.72
N TRP A 11 -21.42 11.47 13.83
CA TRP A 11 -22.84 11.76 13.78
C TRP A 11 -23.09 13.21 13.33
N ALA A 12 -23.49 13.38 12.06
CA ALA A 12 -23.69 14.71 11.48
C ALA A 12 -25.07 15.31 11.77
N ASP A 13 -26.08 14.49 12.05
CA ASP A 13 -27.47 14.93 12.22
C ASP A 13 -27.78 15.25 13.69
N ASN A 14 -27.54 16.49 14.09
CA ASN A 14 -27.81 16.98 15.45
C ASN A 14 -29.30 17.04 15.80
N SER A 15 -30.21 16.88 14.83
CA SER A 15 -31.66 16.86 15.09
C SER A 15 -32.16 15.53 15.65
N LYS A 16 -31.35 14.46 15.53
CA LYS A 16 -31.70 13.11 15.97
C LYS A 16 -30.72 12.61 17.01
N PRO A 17 -31.18 11.92 18.08
CA PRO A 17 -30.28 11.29 19.02
C PRO A 17 -29.42 10.24 18.31
N TYR A 18 -28.16 10.13 18.74
CA TYR A 18 -27.24 9.14 18.22
C TYR A 18 -27.83 7.73 18.36
N ARG A 19 -27.77 6.97 17.27
CA ARG A 19 -28.11 5.55 17.25
C ARG A 19 -27.00 4.78 16.57
N PHE A 20 -26.49 3.77 17.26
CA PHE A 20 -25.52 2.85 16.68
C PHE A 20 -26.10 2.19 15.42
N VAL A 21 -25.37 2.28 14.30
CA VAL A 21 -25.71 1.64 13.03
C VAL A 21 -24.74 0.48 12.83
N PRO A 22 -25.21 -0.78 12.86
CA PRO A 22 -24.37 -1.94 12.59
C PRO A 22 -23.73 -1.88 11.20
N VAL A 23 -22.56 -2.49 11.05
CA VAL A 23 -21.83 -2.52 9.77
C VAL A 23 -22.68 -3.10 8.64
N SER A 24 -23.45 -4.15 8.91
CA SER A 24 -24.34 -4.77 7.92
C SER A 24 -25.43 -3.81 7.42
N GLU A 25 -26.01 -3.01 8.33
CA GLU A 25 -27.00 -2.00 7.97
C GLU A 25 -26.35 -0.86 7.19
N PHE A 26 -25.17 -0.40 7.61
CA PHE A 26 -24.41 0.62 6.90
C PHE A 26 -24.08 0.19 5.47
N VAL A 27 -23.57 -1.03 5.27
CA VAL A 27 -23.28 -1.58 3.94
C VAL A 27 -24.54 -1.63 3.08
N ARG A 28 -25.68 -2.06 3.64
CA ARG A 28 -26.96 -2.09 2.90
C ARG A 28 -27.39 -0.69 2.47
N ARG A 29 -27.33 0.28 3.38
CA ARG A 29 -27.67 1.69 3.11
C ARG A 29 -26.73 2.30 2.09
N PHE A 30 -25.42 2.05 2.20
CA PHE A 30 -24.41 2.53 1.26
C PHE A 30 -24.64 1.97 -0.14
N LYS A 31 -24.96 0.68 -0.27
CA LYS A 31 -25.32 0.08 -1.58
C LYS A 31 -26.54 0.73 -2.21
N ALA A 32 -27.53 1.13 -1.42
CA ALA A 32 -28.73 1.82 -1.92
C ALA A 32 -28.50 3.32 -2.21
N PHE A 33 -27.49 3.92 -1.58
CA PHE A 33 -27.16 5.33 -1.75
C PHE A 33 -26.62 5.60 -3.16
N HIS A 34 -26.93 6.78 -3.71
CA HIS A 34 -26.60 7.11 -5.10
C HIS A 34 -25.10 6.96 -5.40
N VAL A 35 -24.20 7.35 -4.47
CA VAL A 35 -22.76 7.17 -4.63
C VAL A 35 -22.39 5.69 -4.73
N GLY A 36 -22.98 4.83 -3.89
CA GLY A 36 -22.74 3.39 -3.94
C GLY A 36 -23.24 2.77 -5.24
N GLN A 37 -24.36 3.25 -5.78
CA GLN A 37 -24.88 2.84 -7.08
C GLN A 37 -23.98 3.31 -8.23
N THR A 38 -23.52 4.56 -8.21
CA THR A 38 -22.58 5.11 -9.20
C THR A 38 -21.28 4.32 -9.19
N ILE A 39 -20.66 4.12 -8.03
CA ILE A 39 -19.43 3.32 -7.92
C ILE A 39 -19.65 1.90 -8.45
N ARG A 40 -20.80 1.27 -8.13
CA ARG A 40 -21.12 -0.06 -8.65
C ARG A 40 -21.26 -0.08 -10.17
N SER A 41 -21.86 0.95 -10.75
CA SER A 41 -21.99 1.12 -12.19
C SER A 41 -20.61 1.35 -12.83
N ASP A 42 -19.80 2.23 -12.28
CA ASP A 42 -18.46 2.55 -12.80
C ASP A 42 -17.53 1.34 -12.77
N LEU A 43 -17.60 0.54 -11.69
CA LEU A 43 -16.85 -0.70 -11.55
C LEU A 43 -17.41 -1.86 -12.39
N SER A 44 -18.65 -1.76 -12.87
CA SER A 44 -19.22 -2.79 -13.76
C SER A 44 -18.59 -2.77 -15.15
N VAL A 45 -18.08 -1.60 -15.56
CA VAL A 45 -17.31 -1.46 -16.79
C VAL A 45 -15.83 -1.68 -16.46
N PRO A 46 -15.17 -2.70 -17.03
CA PRO A 46 -13.76 -2.93 -16.77
C PRO A 46 -12.94 -1.73 -17.25
N TYR A 47 -12.02 -1.26 -16.41
CA TYR A 47 -11.12 -0.18 -16.77
C TYR A 47 -10.21 -0.58 -17.93
N ASP A 48 -10.20 0.23 -18.98
CA ASP A 48 -9.34 0.05 -20.13
C ASP A 48 -7.87 0.30 -19.75
N ARG A 49 -7.10 -0.78 -19.63
CA ARG A 49 -5.69 -0.74 -19.26
C ARG A 49 -4.83 0.01 -20.26
N SER A 50 -5.27 0.19 -21.52
CA SER A 50 -4.54 0.96 -22.52
C SER A 50 -4.46 2.46 -22.18
N LYS A 51 -5.42 2.97 -21.40
CA LYS A 51 -5.46 4.35 -20.89
C LYS A 51 -4.58 4.55 -19.66
N CYS A 52 -4.05 3.48 -19.07
CA CYS A 52 -3.19 3.56 -17.91
C CYS A 52 -1.79 4.07 -18.33
N HIS A 53 -1.23 5.00 -17.55
CA HIS A 53 0.16 5.40 -17.76
C HIS A 53 1.08 4.17 -17.62
N LYS A 54 2.01 3.96 -18.55
CA LYS A 54 2.87 2.76 -18.60
C LYS A 54 3.68 2.51 -17.32
N ALA A 55 3.94 3.56 -16.54
CA ALA A 55 4.64 3.48 -15.25
C ALA A 55 3.72 3.44 -14.02
N ALA A 56 2.39 3.51 -14.18
CA ALA A 56 1.46 3.57 -13.03
C ALA A 56 1.22 2.22 -12.36
N LEU A 57 1.50 1.10 -13.06
CA LEU A 57 1.33 -0.25 -12.54
C LEU A 57 2.60 -1.07 -12.80
N VAL A 58 3.23 -1.52 -11.71
CA VAL A 58 4.30 -2.51 -11.78
C VAL A 58 3.67 -3.90 -11.91
N PHE A 59 3.71 -4.46 -13.13
CA PHE A 59 3.17 -5.81 -13.39
C PHE A 59 4.17 -6.93 -13.05
N THR A 60 5.42 -6.59 -12.73
CA THR A 60 6.45 -7.56 -12.38
C THR A 60 6.54 -7.70 -10.86
N LYS A 61 6.53 -8.94 -10.36
CA LYS A 61 6.70 -9.21 -8.92
C LYS A 61 8.01 -8.64 -8.36
N ASN A 62 9.05 -8.59 -9.20
CA ASN A 62 10.33 -7.99 -8.87
C ASN A 62 10.69 -6.99 -9.97
N SER A 63 11.01 -5.75 -9.60
CA SER A 63 11.48 -4.74 -10.55
C SER A 63 12.93 -4.98 -11.00
N VAL A 64 13.69 -5.76 -10.23
CA VAL A 64 15.10 -6.10 -10.50
C VAL A 64 15.30 -7.62 -10.39
N PRO A 65 16.07 -8.25 -11.29
CA PRO A 65 16.44 -9.66 -11.17
C PRO A 65 17.19 -9.93 -9.86
N LYS A 66 16.90 -11.07 -9.21
CA LYS A 66 17.60 -11.47 -7.97
C LYS A 66 19.11 -11.55 -8.15
N TRP A 67 19.58 -11.96 -9.33
CA TRP A 67 21.00 -12.01 -9.67
C TRP A 67 21.67 -10.64 -9.64
N ASP A 68 20.98 -9.59 -10.09
CA ASP A 68 21.52 -8.24 -10.07
C ASP A 68 21.57 -7.70 -8.65
N LEU A 69 20.55 -8.00 -7.81
CA LEU A 69 20.58 -7.69 -6.39
C LEU A 69 21.78 -8.34 -5.69
N LEU A 70 22.08 -9.60 -6.00
CA LEU A 70 23.23 -10.32 -5.46
C LEU A 70 24.55 -9.68 -5.91
N LYS A 71 24.69 -9.37 -7.21
CA LYS A 71 25.88 -8.68 -7.74
C LYS A 71 26.08 -7.32 -7.10
N THR A 72 25.04 -6.51 -6.96
CA THR A 72 25.10 -5.19 -6.33
C THR A 72 25.49 -5.31 -4.86
N SER A 73 24.94 -6.30 -4.14
CA SER A 73 25.27 -6.57 -2.74
C SER A 73 26.74 -6.97 -2.59
N PHE A 74 27.22 -7.89 -3.44
CA PHE A 74 28.61 -8.31 -3.43
C PHE A 74 29.58 -7.17 -3.80
N ALA A 75 29.26 -6.36 -4.80
CA ALA A 75 30.05 -5.20 -5.19
C ALA A 75 30.15 -4.16 -4.05
N LYS A 76 29.05 -3.94 -3.31
CA LYS A 76 29.05 -3.10 -2.11
C LYS A 76 30.01 -3.63 -1.05
N GLU A 77 29.90 -4.91 -0.70
CA GLU A 77 30.76 -5.52 0.33
C GLU A 77 32.24 -5.53 -0.09
N TRP A 78 32.54 -5.86 -1.35
CA TRP A 78 33.89 -5.79 -1.89
C TRP A 78 34.49 -4.38 -1.80
N LEU A 79 33.70 -3.35 -2.13
CA LEU A 79 34.14 -1.97 -2.02
C LEU A 79 34.39 -1.55 -0.56
N LEU A 80 33.57 -2.03 0.38
CA LEU A 80 33.78 -1.81 1.82
C LEU A 80 35.07 -2.48 2.30
N ILE A 81 35.35 -3.71 1.87
CA ILE A 81 36.59 -4.42 2.17
C ILE A 81 37.80 -3.65 1.61
N LYS A 82 37.73 -3.18 0.37
CA LYS A 82 38.82 -2.42 -0.26
C LYS A 82 39.10 -1.10 0.48
N ARG A 83 38.07 -0.35 0.88
CA ARG A 83 38.23 0.92 1.63
C ARG A 83 38.75 0.71 3.05
N ASN A 84 38.34 -0.37 3.71
CA ASN A 84 38.79 -0.72 5.05
C ASN A 84 39.99 -1.68 5.06
N SER A 85 40.61 -1.93 3.90
CA SER A 85 41.72 -2.89 3.75
C SER A 85 42.90 -2.57 4.64
N PHE A 86 43.15 -1.29 4.94
CA PHE A 86 44.14 -0.85 5.92
C PHE A 86 43.90 -1.45 7.31
N VAL A 87 42.64 -1.49 7.78
CA VAL A 87 42.28 -2.09 9.07
C VAL A 87 42.43 -3.61 9.04
N TYR A 88 42.07 -4.27 7.93
CA TYR A 88 42.20 -5.72 7.79
C TYR A 88 43.67 -6.16 7.73
N ILE A 89 44.52 -5.45 6.97
CA ILE A 89 45.97 -5.72 6.90
C ILE A 89 46.63 -5.46 8.25
N PHE A 90 46.31 -4.35 8.91
CA PHE A 90 46.87 -4.02 10.24
C PHE A 90 46.46 -5.06 11.31
N LYS A 91 45.23 -5.57 11.26
CA LYS A 91 44.76 -6.63 12.17
C LYS A 91 45.34 -8.02 11.89
N SER A 92 45.78 -8.32 10.67
CA SER A 92 46.37 -9.63 10.32
C SER A 92 47.87 -9.72 10.58
N VAL A 93 48.54 -8.60 10.83
CA VAL A 93 49.99 -8.52 11.10
C VAL A 93 50.31 -8.50 12.60
N GLN A 94 49.29 -8.37 13.48
CA GLN A 94 49.40 -8.48 14.94
C GLN A 94 48.93 -9.87 15.41
#